data_AF-E9FXZ4-F1
#
_entry.id   AF-E9FXZ4-F1
#
_cell.length_a   1.000
_cell.length_b   1.000
_cell.length_c   1.000
_cell.angle_alpha   90.00
_cell.angle_beta   90.00
_cell.angle_gamma   90.00
#
_symmetry.space_group_name_H-M   'P 1'
#
loop_
_entity.id
_entity.type
_entity.pdbx_description
1 polymer ?
#
loop_
_entity_poly.entity_id
_entity_poly.type
_entity_poly.pdbx_seq_one_letter_code
_entity_poly.pdbx_strand_id
1 'polypeptide(L)'
;MTAEQMMSYFLWPNRTSCRLAHDFGGHVKRKPAGLDGQKAVCLIPAQVAPPAGDCLVYSFGINNEWSFDDQMERYGCQVYAFDPSMKADDHDRSPAVHFFKLGLNSRDSTSKKGWHFRSLASIYRMLKKRHGEHVIDYLKMDIEFDEWAVIPQIIESGMLDKVRQLAVEIHLSTEDSLTRMRDRVRVIRSIEERGMIRFDSKLNPWFAGHFKLLGLSGPRGYEIAWYNSKFLNAT
;
A
#
# COMPACT_ATOMS: atom_id res chain seq x y z
N MET A 1 13.44 11.62 -18.64
CA MET A 1 13.99 11.28 -17.32
C MET A 1 15.04 10.19 -17.48
N THR A 2 16.23 10.37 -16.87
CA THR A 2 17.23 9.31 -16.68
C THR A 2 16.76 8.33 -15.61
N ALA A 3 17.46 7.21 -15.42
CA ALA A 3 17.10 6.23 -14.40
C ALA A 3 17.21 6.79 -12.98
N GLU A 4 18.26 7.57 -12.70
CA GLU A 4 18.46 8.27 -11.43
C GLU A 4 17.35 9.27 -11.16
N GLN A 5 16.95 10.06 -12.17
CA GLN A 5 15.82 10.99 -12.05
C GLN A 5 14.50 10.26 -11.73
N MET A 6 14.29 9.07 -12.29
CA MET A 6 13.08 8.27 -12.00
C MET A 6 13.11 7.69 -10.59
N MET A 7 14.26 7.20 -10.12
CA MET A 7 14.42 6.76 -8.72
C MET A 7 14.24 7.90 -7.72
N SER A 8 14.81 9.08 -8.00
CA SER A 8 14.58 10.29 -7.21
C SER A 8 13.10 10.70 -7.22
N TYR A 9 12.39 10.51 -8.33
CA TYR A 9 10.96 10.77 -8.39
C TYR A 9 10.16 9.81 -7.51
N PHE A 10 10.52 8.52 -7.41
CA PHE A 10 9.86 7.61 -6.46
C PHE A 10 10.04 8.05 -5.00
N LEU A 11 11.18 8.64 -4.66
CA LEU A 11 11.46 9.19 -3.32
C LEU A 11 10.82 10.54 -3.02
N TRP A 12 10.41 11.29 -4.04
CA TRP A 12 9.85 12.62 -3.82
C TRP A 12 8.52 12.54 -3.07
N PRO A 13 8.30 13.36 -2.03
CA PRO A 13 6.98 13.58 -1.45
C PRO A 13 6.61 15.07 -1.33
N ASN A 14 5.32 15.37 -1.24
CA ASN A 14 4.81 16.66 -0.81
C ASN A 14 4.66 16.69 0.73
N ARG A 15 5.77 16.70 1.46
CA ARG A 15 5.77 16.53 2.94
C ARG A 15 4.95 17.58 3.69
N THR A 16 4.82 18.79 3.16
CA THR A 16 4.07 19.87 3.80
C THR A 16 2.55 19.70 3.71
N SER A 17 2.08 18.81 2.83
CA SER A 17 0.65 18.58 2.64
C SER A 17 0.01 17.82 3.82
N CYS A 18 0.80 16.99 4.50
CA CYS A 18 0.43 16.37 5.77
C CYS A 18 1.21 16.99 6.93
N ARG A 19 0.53 17.75 7.79
CA ARG A 19 1.19 18.46 8.91
C ARG A 19 1.59 17.54 10.05
N LEU A 20 0.96 16.37 10.15
CA LEU A 20 1.29 15.35 11.13
C LEU A 20 1.12 13.98 10.48
N ALA A 21 2.24 13.32 10.19
CA ALA A 21 2.27 11.93 9.76
C ALA A 21 2.92 11.08 10.85
N HIS A 22 2.28 9.97 11.21
CA HIS A 22 2.82 8.99 12.17
C HIS A 22 3.09 7.67 11.45
N ASP A 23 4.18 7.02 11.79
CA ASP A 23 4.46 5.65 11.33
C ASP A 23 3.77 4.65 12.26
N PHE A 24 2.96 3.76 11.67
CA PHE A 24 2.27 2.67 12.35
C PHE A 24 2.94 1.35 12.02
N GLY A 25 3.10 0.49 13.02
CA GLY A 25 3.73 -0.83 12.87
C GLY A 25 5.26 -0.78 12.79
N GLY A 26 5.81 -1.85 12.26
CA GLY A 26 7.22 -2.08 12.03
C GLY A 26 7.93 -2.89 13.11
N HIS A 27 9.04 -3.51 12.69
CA HIS A 27 9.94 -4.27 13.54
C HIS A 27 11.36 -3.74 13.48
N VAL A 28 12.05 -3.76 14.62
CA VAL A 28 13.43 -3.30 14.72
C VAL A 28 14.34 -4.28 13.97
N LYS A 29 15.01 -3.79 12.94
CA LYS A 29 16.16 -4.42 12.30
C LYS A 29 17.44 -3.79 12.81
N ARG A 30 18.55 -4.53 12.72
CA ARG A 30 19.86 -4.11 13.25
C ARG A 30 20.89 -3.73 12.19
N LYS A 31 20.67 -4.08 10.91
CA LYS A 31 21.65 -3.86 9.82
C LYS A 31 20.98 -3.46 8.49
N PRO A 32 20.89 -2.16 8.14
CA PRO A 32 21.09 -1.02 9.05
C PRO A 32 20.08 -1.02 10.19
N ALA A 33 20.35 -0.27 11.26
CA ALA A 33 19.40 -0.12 12.36
C ALA A 33 18.22 0.75 11.92
N GLY A 34 17.00 0.27 12.15
CA GLY A 34 15.77 0.96 11.74
C GLY A 34 14.54 0.11 11.96
N LEU A 35 13.37 0.67 11.65
CA LEU A 35 12.11 -0.06 11.58
C LEU A 35 11.86 -0.50 10.14
N ASP A 36 11.41 -1.74 9.97
CA ASP A 36 10.97 -2.34 8.71
C ASP A 36 9.48 -2.73 8.83
N GLY A 37 8.68 -2.46 7.79
CA GLY A 37 7.25 -2.79 7.74
C GLY A 37 6.28 -1.70 8.25
N GLN A 38 6.79 -0.60 8.81
CA GLN A 38 5.97 0.53 9.23
C GLN A 38 5.40 1.29 8.04
N LYS A 39 4.16 1.77 8.15
CA LYS A 39 3.50 2.58 7.11
C LYS A 39 3.11 3.95 7.68
N ALA A 40 3.37 5.00 6.90
CA ALA A 40 3.05 6.38 7.29
C ALA A 40 1.56 6.68 7.12
N VAL A 41 0.92 7.15 8.19
CA VAL A 41 -0.49 7.55 8.22
C VAL A 41 -0.57 9.06 8.42
N CYS A 42 -1.28 9.76 7.53
CA CYS A 42 -1.51 11.18 7.69
C CYS A 42 -2.64 11.45 8.70
N LEU A 43 -2.37 12.20 9.75
CA LEU A 43 -3.33 12.52 10.81
C LEU A 43 -3.81 13.98 10.77
N ILE A 44 -3.10 14.86 10.07
CA ILE A 44 -3.51 16.25 9.87
C ILE A 44 -3.29 16.64 8.40
N PRO A 45 -4.33 17.07 7.67
CA PRO A 45 -5.63 17.54 8.18
C PRO A 45 -6.62 16.42 8.55
N ALA A 46 -7.51 16.70 9.51
CA ALA A 46 -8.41 15.68 10.09
C ALA A 46 -9.34 15.02 9.06
N GLN A 47 -9.70 15.74 7.99
CA GLN A 47 -10.59 15.24 6.95
C GLN A 47 -10.00 14.07 6.14
N VAL A 48 -8.67 14.00 6.06
CA VAL A 48 -7.98 12.90 5.37
C VAL A 48 -7.47 11.84 6.34
N ALA A 49 -7.47 12.11 7.65
CA ALA A 49 -7.11 11.13 8.66
C ALA A 49 -8.14 9.99 8.71
N PRO A 50 -7.71 8.73 8.93
CA PRO A 50 -8.64 7.68 9.32
C PRO A 50 -9.36 8.12 10.62
N PRO A 51 -10.70 8.08 10.68
CA PRO A 51 -11.42 8.46 11.89
C PRO A 51 -11.09 7.49 13.04
N ALA A 52 -10.48 7.98 14.12
CA ALA A 52 -10.15 7.14 15.27
C ALA A 52 -11.43 6.52 15.88
N GLY A 53 -11.42 5.21 16.12
CA GLY A 53 -12.59 4.49 16.65
C GLY A 53 -13.64 4.05 15.63
N ASP A 54 -13.57 4.52 14.38
CA ASP A 54 -14.55 4.19 13.32
C ASP A 54 -13.90 4.28 11.93
N CYS A 55 -12.88 3.44 11.72
CA CYS A 55 -12.12 3.40 10.47
C CYS A 55 -12.05 1.98 9.88
N LEU A 56 -11.98 1.92 8.55
CA LEU A 56 -11.84 0.67 7.79
C LEU A 56 -10.44 0.57 7.16
N VAL A 57 -9.72 -0.51 7.47
CA VAL A 57 -8.37 -0.76 6.96
C VAL A 57 -8.33 -2.04 6.16
N TYR A 58 -7.79 -1.99 4.96
CA TYR A 58 -7.40 -3.18 4.19
C TYR A 58 -5.87 -3.28 4.15
N SER A 59 -5.34 -4.44 4.52
CA SER A 59 -3.89 -4.67 4.68
C SER A 59 -3.46 -5.90 3.89
N PHE A 60 -2.79 -5.68 2.76
CA PHE A 60 -2.35 -6.74 1.85
C PHE A 60 -0.87 -7.07 2.04
N GLY A 61 -0.57 -8.38 2.01
CA GLY A 61 0.76 -8.99 2.15
C GLY A 61 1.38 -8.79 3.52
N ILE A 62 0.67 -9.21 4.55
CA ILE A 62 1.13 -9.04 5.94
C ILE A 62 2.29 -9.97 6.30
N ASN A 63 2.46 -11.13 5.65
CA ASN A 63 3.58 -12.05 5.85
C ASN A 63 3.92 -12.37 7.33
N ASN A 64 2.89 -12.57 8.17
CA ASN A 64 3.00 -12.75 9.64
C ASN A 64 3.56 -11.54 10.42
N GLU A 65 3.72 -10.39 9.78
CA GLU A 65 4.02 -9.10 10.41
C GLU A 65 2.68 -8.40 10.70
N TRP A 66 2.29 -8.43 11.98
CA TRP A 66 0.98 -7.94 12.42
C TRP A 66 1.05 -6.57 13.11
N SER A 67 2.23 -5.99 13.28
CA SER A 67 2.38 -4.81 14.13
C SER A 67 1.68 -3.57 13.58
N PHE A 68 1.58 -3.42 12.26
CA PHE A 68 0.75 -2.38 11.64
C PHE A 68 -0.74 -2.63 11.94
N ASP A 69 -1.22 -3.85 11.69
CA ASP A 69 -2.62 -4.23 11.85
C ASP A 69 -3.08 -4.09 13.32
N ASP A 70 -2.26 -4.56 14.26
CA ASP A 70 -2.51 -4.46 15.71
C ASP A 70 -2.49 -2.99 16.19
N GLN A 71 -1.68 -2.11 15.58
CA GLN A 71 -1.70 -0.68 15.92
C GLN A 71 -2.91 0.04 15.33
N MET A 72 -3.37 -0.34 14.14
CA MET A 72 -4.62 0.18 13.57
C MET A 72 -5.85 -0.28 14.35
N GLU A 73 -5.85 -1.51 14.89
CA GLU A 73 -6.85 -1.95 15.86
C GLU A 73 -6.86 -1.06 17.11
N ARG A 74 -5.69 -0.76 17.69
CA ARG A 74 -5.58 0.12 18.87
C ARG A 74 -6.00 1.56 18.57
N TYR A 75 -5.84 1.99 17.32
CA TYR A 75 -6.39 3.26 16.82
C TYR A 75 -7.92 3.22 16.67
N GLY A 76 -8.52 2.02 16.77
CA GLY A 76 -9.96 1.79 16.77
C GLY A 76 -10.52 1.37 15.42
N CYS A 77 -9.68 0.91 14.49
CA CYS A 77 -10.14 0.48 13.17
C CYS A 77 -10.59 -0.99 13.13
N GLN A 78 -11.50 -1.28 12.20
CA GLN A 78 -11.73 -2.63 11.68
C GLN A 78 -10.70 -2.92 10.58
N VAL A 79 -9.89 -3.96 10.77
CA VAL A 79 -8.78 -4.33 9.88
C VAL A 79 -9.09 -5.65 9.18
N TYR A 80 -9.01 -5.63 7.86
CA TYR A 80 -9.10 -6.80 7.00
C TYR A 80 -7.70 -7.06 6.42
N ALA A 81 -7.04 -8.10 6.91
CA ALA A 81 -5.70 -8.49 6.53
C ALA A 81 -5.73 -9.64 5.53
N PHE A 82 -4.82 -9.62 4.56
CA PHE A 82 -4.84 -10.52 3.41
C PHE A 82 -3.44 -11.02 3.07
N ASP A 83 -3.26 -12.33 3.01
CA ASP A 83 -2.02 -12.93 2.48
C ASP A 83 -2.26 -14.36 1.98
N PRO A 84 -2.10 -14.64 0.66
CA PRO A 84 -2.29 -15.98 0.13
C PRO A 84 -1.15 -16.95 0.47
N SER A 85 0.03 -16.43 0.84
CA SER A 85 1.25 -17.19 1.08
C SER A 85 1.37 -17.70 2.51
N MET A 86 0.65 -17.09 3.45
CA MET A 86 0.65 -17.49 4.84
C MET A 86 0.11 -18.90 5.05
N LYS A 87 0.77 -19.64 5.93
CA LYS A 87 0.37 -20.99 6.35
C LYS A 87 -0.71 -20.94 7.43
N ALA A 88 -1.75 -20.17 7.18
CA ALA A 88 -2.95 -20.03 8.00
C ALA A 88 -4.18 -20.12 7.10
N ASP A 89 -5.31 -20.50 7.67
CA ASP A 89 -6.62 -20.37 7.01
C ASP A 89 -7.28 -19.07 7.48
N ASP A 90 -8.41 -18.70 6.88
CA ASP A 90 -9.19 -17.53 7.28
C ASP A 90 -9.52 -17.63 8.78
N HIS A 91 -9.24 -16.57 9.53
CA HIS A 91 -9.49 -16.52 10.97
C HIS A 91 -9.60 -15.08 11.48
N ASP A 92 -10.24 -14.91 12.62
CA ASP A 92 -10.22 -13.66 13.36
C ASP A 92 -9.02 -13.69 14.32
N ARG A 93 -8.07 -12.77 14.14
CA ARG A 93 -6.93 -12.58 15.04
C ARG A 93 -7.40 -11.90 16.33
N SER A 94 -8.38 -11.04 16.22
CA SER A 94 -9.07 -10.34 17.31
C SER A 94 -10.49 -9.97 16.86
N PRO A 95 -11.34 -9.38 17.74
CA PRO A 95 -12.65 -8.89 17.32
C PRO A 95 -12.63 -7.81 16.22
N ALA A 96 -11.49 -7.16 16.00
CA ALA A 96 -11.35 -6.08 15.01
C ALA A 96 -10.35 -6.41 13.89
N VAL A 97 -9.56 -7.48 13.99
CA VAL A 97 -8.58 -7.89 12.97
C VAL A 97 -8.97 -9.24 12.38
N HIS A 98 -9.36 -9.22 11.09
CA HIS A 98 -9.85 -10.36 10.34
C HIS A 98 -8.87 -10.76 9.24
N PHE A 99 -8.40 -12.00 9.24
CA PHE A 99 -7.47 -12.51 8.25
C PHE A 99 -8.16 -13.35 7.18
N PHE A 100 -7.75 -13.13 5.94
CA PHE A 100 -8.15 -13.91 4.77
C PHE A 100 -6.93 -14.42 4.02
N LYS A 101 -6.90 -15.72 3.72
CA LYS A 101 -5.88 -16.36 2.88
C LYS A 101 -6.14 -16.08 1.40
N LEU A 102 -6.08 -14.81 1.04
CA LEU A 102 -6.47 -14.29 -0.26
C LEU A 102 -5.44 -13.25 -0.71
N GLY A 103 -5.08 -13.28 -1.99
CA GLY A 103 -4.21 -12.29 -2.61
C GLY A 103 -4.97 -11.20 -3.35
N LEU A 104 -4.36 -10.02 -3.44
CA LEU A 104 -4.79 -8.95 -4.33
C LEU A 104 -4.11 -9.12 -5.69
N ASN A 105 -4.88 -9.05 -6.78
CA ASN A 105 -4.32 -9.02 -8.13
C ASN A 105 -5.23 -8.21 -9.06
N SER A 106 -4.77 -7.93 -10.28
CA SER A 106 -5.52 -7.25 -11.34
C SER A 106 -6.81 -7.98 -11.77
N ARG A 107 -6.96 -9.26 -11.45
CA ARG A 107 -8.16 -10.04 -11.76
C ARG A 107 -8.36 -11.17 -10.78
N ASP A 108 -9.61 -11.59 -10.69
CA ASP A 108 -10.00 -12.79 -9.97
C ASP A 108 -9.40 -14.03 -10.65
N SER A 109 -8.63 -14.82 -9.90
CA SER A 109 -7.98 -16.01 -10.45
C SER A 109 -7.53 -16.97 -9.35
N THR A 110 -7.13 -18.18 -9.77
CA THR A 110 -6.43 -19.12 -8.91
C THR A 110 -5.10 -19.45 -9.57
N SER A 111 -4.00 -19.31 -8.84
CA SER A 111 -2.67 -19.67 -9.35
C SER A 111 -2.47 -21.18 -9.42
N LYS A 112 -1.43 -21.61 -10.13
CA LYS A 112 -1.01 -23.03 -10.16
C LYS A 112 -0.67 -23.60 -8.78
N LYS A 113 -0.32 -22.75 -7.80
CA LYS A 113 -0.03 -23.13 -6.41
C LYS A 113 -1.29 -23.21 -5.55
N GLY A 114 -2.48 -23.01 -6.12
CA GLY A 114 -3.75 -23.01 -5.39
C GLY A 114 -4.08 -21.70 -4.69
N TRP A 115 -3.23 -20.67 -4.78
CA TRP A 115 -3.53 -19.35 -4.20
C TRP A 115 -4.67 -18.67 -4.94
N HIS A 116 -5.65 -18.18 -4.19
CA HIS A 116 -6.77 -17.42 -4.70
C HIS A 116 -6.44 -15.93 -4.71
N PHE A 117 -6.73 -15.29 -5.83
CA PHE A 117 -6.55 -13.86 -6.02
C PHE A 117 -7.88 -13.21 -6.40
N ARG A 118 -8.08 -11.97 -5.95
CA ARG A 118 -9.24 -11.14 -6.27
C ARG A 118 -8.79 -9.72 -6.59
N SER A 119 -9.56 -9.02 -7.44
CA SER A 119 -9.41 -7.58 -7.59
C SER A 119 -9.87 -6.83 -6.34
N LEU A 120 -9.38 -5.59 -6.13
CA LEU A 120 -9.83 -4.77 -5.00
C LEU A 120 -11.35 -4.58 -5.01
N ALA A 121 -11.95 -4.39 -6.19
CA ALA A 121 -13.39 -4.26 -6.36
C ALA A 121 -14.16 -5.53 -5.96
N SER A 122 -13.62 -6.71 -6.27
CA SER A 122 -14.19 -8.00 -5.85
C SER A 122 -14.12 -8.19 -4.33
N ILE A 123 -12.98 -7.83 -3.72
CA ILE A 123 -12.77 -7.92 -2.26
C ILE A 123 -13.72 -6.97 -1.54
N TYR A 124 -13.81 -5.71 -1.98
CA TYR A 124 -14.73 -4.73 -1.41
C TYR A 124 -16.19 -5.22 -1.48
N ARG A 125 -16.60 -5.81 -2.61
CA ARG A 125 -17.94 -6.40 -2.76
C ARG A 125 -18.18 -7.59 -1.83
N MET A 126 -17.18 -8.44 -1.65
CA MET A 126 -17.23 -9.58 -0.73
C MET A 126 -17.44 -9.12 0.72
N LEU A 127 -16.72 -8.07 1.12
CA LEU A 127 -16.72 -7.57 2.50
C LEU A 127 -17.78 -6.51 2.79
N LYS A 128 -18.48 -6.02 1.77
CA LYS A 128 -19.62 -5.09 1.90
C LYS A 128 -20.69 -5.57 2.89
N LYS A 129 -20.87 -6.89 3.09
CA LYS A 129 -21.80 -7.42 4.10
C LYS A 129 -21.34 -7.20 5.55
N ARG A 130 -20.04 -6.98 5.77
CA ARG A 130 -19.44 -6.78 7.10
C ARG A 130 -19.31 -5.31 7.45
N HIS A 131 -18.85 -4.49 6.51
CA HIS A 131 -18.60 -3.06 6.76
C HIS A 131 -19.51 -2.13 5.92
N GLY A 132 -20.52 -2.62 5.20
CA GLY A 132 -21.40 -1.78 4.39
C GLY A 132 -20.68 -1.03 3.26
N GLU A 133 -21.13 0.19 2.97
CA GLU A 133 -20.57 1.08 1.93
C GLU A 133 -19.47 2.03 2.44
N HIS A 134 -18.86 1.72 3.59
CA HIS A 134 -17.79 2.52 4.15
C HIS A 134 -16.60 2.66 3.17
N VAL A 135 -16.04 3.86 3.13
CA VAL A 135 -14.77 4.13 2.46
C VAL A 135 -13.67 3.31 3.12
N ILE A 136 -12.72 2.80 2.35
CA ILE A 136 -11.49 2.23 2.88
C ILE A 136 -10.63 3.40 3.37
N ASP A 137 -10.63 3.65 4.67
CA ASP A 137 -9.90 4.78 5.26
C ASP A 137 -8.38 4.62 5.11
N TYR A 138 -7.90 3.38 5.10
CA TYR A 138 -6.50 3.08 4.82
C TYR A 138 -6.33 1.78 4.03
N LEU A 139 -5.67 1.87 2.87
CA LEU A 139 -5.30 0.73 2.04
C LEU A 139 -3.78 0.56 2.08
N LYS A 140 -3.29 -0.44 2.82
CA LYS A 140 -1.89 -0.90 2.79
C LYS A 140 -1.74 -1.96 1.71
N MET A 141 -0.78 -1.79 0.81
CA MET A 141 -0.47 -2.71 -0.27
C MET A 141 1.03 -2.99 -0.35
N ASP A 142 1.41 -4.21 -0.01
CA ASP A 142 2.76 -4.74 -0.13
C ASP A 142 2.58 -6.16 -0.67
N ILE A 143 2.67 -6.35 -1.98
CA ILE A 143 2.20 -7.58 -2.64
C ILE A 143 3.24 -8.17 -3.60
N GLU A 144 4.51 -7.89 -3.34
CA GLU A 144 5.66 -8.49 -4.00
C GLU A 144 5.57 -8.43 -5.54
N PHE A 145 5.84 -7.25 -6.10
CA PHE A 145 5.87 -6.95 -7.55
C PHE A 145 4.53 -6.88 -8.27
N ASP A 146 3.44 -7.41 -7.68
CA ASP A 146 2.12 -7.35 -8.30
C ASP A 146 1.50 -5.94 -8.28
N GLU A 147 2.11 -4.97 -7.57
CA GLU A 147 1.62 -3.59 -7.46
C GLU A 147 1.43 -2.94 -8.83
N TRP A 148 2.35 -3.22 -9.78
CA TRP A 148 2.34 -2.62 -11.11
C TRP A 148 1.20 -3.09 -11.99
N ALA A 149 0.63 -4.28 -11.71
CA ALA A 149 -0.56 -4.77 -12.39
C ALA A 149 -1.84 -4.35 -11.65
N VAL A 150 -1.79 -4.25 -10.32
CA VAL A 150 -2.95 -3.94 -9.47
C VAL A 150 -3.31 -2.45 -9.52
N ILE A 151 -2.34 -1.54 -9.42
CA ILE A 151 -2.61 -0.09 -9.38
C ILE A 151 -3.42 0.39 -10.59
N PRO A 152 -3.05 0.07 -11.85
CA PRO A 152 -3.85 0.46 -13.01
C PRO A 152 -5.29 -0.04 -12.93
N GLN A 153 -5.51 -1.26 -12.41
CA GLN A 153 -6.84 -1.82 -12.27
C GLN A 153 -7.66 -1.16 -11.15
N ILE A 154 -7.03 -0.77 -10.04
CA ILE A 154 -7.68 0.04 -8.99
C ILE A 154 -8.16 1.38 -9.56
N ILE A 155 -7.37 2.01 -10.42
CA ILE A 155 -7.74 3.26 -11.10
C ILE A 155 -8.89 3.01 -12.09
N GLU A 156 -8.76 2.01 -12.97
CA GLU A 156 -9.76 1.68 -14.00
C GLU A 156 -11.12 1.33 -13.41
N SER A 157 -11.13 0.57 -12.31
CA SER A 157 -12.37 0.16 -11.63
C SER A 157 -13.05 1.27 -10.83
N GLY A 158 -12.42 2.44 -10.70
CA GLY A 158 -12.89 3.53 -9.84
C GLY A 158 -12.73 3.26 -8.34
N MET A 159 -12.07 2.17 -7.94
CA MET A 159 -11.87 1.84 -6.52
C MET A 159 -10.95 2.82 -5.81
N LEU A 160 -10.08 3.53 -6.53
CA LEU A 160 -9.31 4.62 -5.94
C LEU A 160 -10.23 5.70 -5.33
N ASP A 161 -11.45 5.85 -5.87
CA ASP A 161 -12.46 6.74 -5.32
C ASP A 161 -13.14 6.20 -4.05
N LYS A 162 -12.79 5.00 -3.59
CA LYS A 162 -13.23 4.46 -2.30
C LYS A 162 -12.08 4.33 -1.30
N VAL A 163 -10.93 4.96 -1.56
CA VAL A 163 -9.75 4.92 -0.69
C VAL A 163 -9.41 6.32 -0.19
N ARG A 164 -9.35 6.51 1.13
CA ARG A 164 -8.95 7.78 1.77
C ARG A 164 -7.44 7.93 1.83
N GLN A 165 -6.73 6.91 2.31
CA GLN A 165 -5.28 6.86 2.25
C GLN A 165 -4.81 5.55 1.62
N LEU A 166 -3.74 5.65 0.84
CA LEU A 166 -3.10 4.53 0.16
C LEU A 166 -1.64 4.51 0.57
N ALA A 167 -1.15 3.40 1.06
CA ALA A 167 0.27 3.15 1.26
C ALA A 167 0.68 1.93 0.43
N VAL A 168 1.74 2.08 -0.36
CA VAL A 168 2.25 1.02 -1.24
C VAL A 168 3.75 0.85 -1.03
N GLU A 169 4.20 -0.38 -0.83
CA GLU A 169 5.59 -0.74 -1.06
C GLU A 169 5.76 -1.15 -2.52
N ILE A 170 6.40 -0.32 -3.33
CA ILE A 170 6.64 -0.64 -4.74
C ILE A 170 7.92 -1.43 -4.93
N HIS A 171 7.84 -2.55 -5.65
CA HIS A 171 8.98 -3.43 -5.88
C HIS A 171 9.58 -3.26 -7.28
N LEU A 172 10.86 -2.90 -7.36
CA LEU A 172 11.66 -2.79 -8.58
C LEU A 172 12.49 -4.06 -8.86
N SER A 173 12.51 -4.44 -10.13
CA SER A 173 13.33 -5.55 -10.61
C SER A 173 14.71 -5.04 -11.03
N THR A 174 15.77 -5.79 -10.70
CA THR A 174 17.12 -5.50 -11.20
C THR A 174 17.24 -5.63 -12.72
N GLU A 175 16.23 -6.25 -13.36
CA GLU A 175 16.12 -6.41 -14.81
C GLU A 175 15.18 -5.36 -15.44
N ASP A 176 14.77 -4.32 -14.70
CA ASP A 176 14.00 -3.22 -15.26
C ASP A 176 14.83 -2.44 -16.28
N SER A 177 14.30 -2.34 -17.50
CA SER A 177 14.86 -1.48 -18.54
C SER A 177 14.46 -0.02 -18.33
N LEU A 178 15.14 0.89 -19.04
CA LEU A 178 14.79 2.31 -19.00
C LEU A 178 13.33 2.57 -19.42
N THR A 179 12.81 1.81 -20.39
CA THR A 179 11.40 1.87 -20.81
C THR A 179 10.48 1.41 -19.68
N ARG A 180 10.80 0.30 -19.02
CA ARG A 180 10.00 -0.21 -17.89
C ARG A 180 9.98 0.77 -16.73
N MET A 181 11.11 1.42 -16.43
CA MET A 181 11.16 2.48 -15.42
C MET A 181 10.26 3.67 -15.77
N ARG A 182 10.20 4.07 -17.05
CA ARG A 182 9.28 5.11 -17.51
C ARG A 182 7.82 4.70 -17.34
N ASP A 183 7.48 3.44 -17.62
CA ASP A 183 6.13 2.90 -17.40
C ASP A 183 5.74 2.93 -15.92
N ARG A 184 6.66 2.53 -15.03
CA ARG A 184 6.47 2.60 -13.58
C ARG A 184 6.20 4.04 -13.11
N VAL A 185 6.96 5.02 -13.61
CA VAL A 185 6.71 6.45 -13.34
C VAL A 185 5.32 6.88 -13.83
N ARG A 186 4.88 6.43 -15.01
CA ARG A 186 3.54 6.75 -15.53
C ARG A 186 2.45 6.21 -14.60
N VAL A 187 2.59 4.98 -14.10
CA VAL A 187 1.61 4.38 -13.16
C VAL A 187 1.49 5.23 -11.90
N ILE A 188 2.61 5.62 -11.30
CA ILE A 188 2.61 6.46 -10.09
C ILE A 188 2.00 7.83 -10.37
N ARG A 189 2.35 8.47 -11.49
CA ARG A 189 1.73 9.73 -11.91
C ARG A 189 0.23 9.60 -12.11
N SER A 190 -0.26 8.49 -12.64
CA SER A 190 -1.69 8.27 -12.83
C SER A 190 -2.46 8.21 -11.50
N ILE A 191 -1.83 7.75 -10.41
CA ILE A 191 -2.42 7.84 -9.06
C ILE A 191 -2.56 9.31 -8.65
N GLU A 192 -1.52 10.11 -8.86
CA GLU A 192 -1.46 11.53 -8.48
C GLU A 192 -2.40 12.40 -9.32
N GLU A 193 -2.50 12.13 -10.62
CA GLU A 193 -3.43 12.77 -11.55
C GLU A 193 -4.90 12.49 -11.20
N ARG A 194 -5.17 11.46 -10.39
CA ARG A 194 -6.50 11.16 -9.81
C ARG A 194 -6.72 11.82 -8.44
N GLY A 195 -5.88 12.78 -8.06
CA GLY A 195 -6.05 13.58 -6.85
C GLY A 195 -5.46 12.97 -5.59
N MET A 196 -4.66 11.92 -5.71
CA MET A 196 -3.92 11.37 -4.57
C MET A 196 -2.66 12.21 -4.32
N ILE A 197 -2.57 12.84 -3.16
CA ILE A 197 -1.42 13.67 -2.78
C ILE A 197 -0.45 12.81 -2.01
N ARG A 198 0.75 12.63 -2.56
CA ARG A 198 1.84 11.89 -1.95
C ARG A 198 2.43 12.69 -0.79
N PHE A 199 2.16 12.30 0.45
CA PHE A 199 2.62 13.04 1.61
C PHE A 199 3.89 12.44 2.25
N ASP A 200 4.15 11.15 2.02
CA ASP A 200 5.37 10.49 2.48
C ASP A 200 5.93 9.55 1.41
N SER A 201 7.26 9.43 1.39
CA SER A 201 7.99 8.46 0.58
C SER A 201 9.35 8.18 1.22
N LYS A 202 9.70 6.91 1.35
CA LYS A 202 10.93 6.39 1.97
C LYS A 202 11.45 5.21 1.15
N LEU A 203 12.77 5.03 1.07
CA LEU A 203 13.34 3.79 0.51
C LEU A 203 13.29 2.67 1.56
N ASN A 204 13.15 1.43 1.12
CA ASN A 204 13.42 0.26 1.96
C ASN A 204 14.94 -0.01 1.95
N PRO A 205 15.66 0.21 3.07
CA PRO A 205 17.12 0.10 3.10
C PRO A 205 17.62 -1.35 3.12
N TRP A 206 16.74 -2.33 3.37
CA TRP A 206 17.08 -3.76 3.35
C TRP A 206 16.86 -4.39 1.97
N PHE A 207 16.22 -3.66 1.05
CA PHE A 207 15.93 -4.14 -0.29
C PHE A 207 16.59 -3.27 -1.35
N ALA A 208 17.83 -3.64 -1.73
CA ALA A 208 18.64 -2.94 -2.73
C ALA A 208 19.24 -3.91 -3.74
N GLY A 209 19.70 -3.40 -4.89
CA GLY A 209 20.35 -4.22 -5.91
C GLY A 209 21.00 -3.43 -7.04
N HIS A 210 21.72 -4.15 -7.90
CA HIS A 210 22.34 -3.60 -9.10
C HIS A 210 21.43 -3.78 -10.31
N PHE A 211 21.01 -2.67 -10.91
CA PHE A 211 20.15 -2.63 -12.09
C PHE A 211 21.01 -2.74 -13.34
N LYS A 212 21.25 -3.97 -13.81
CA LYS A 212 22.20 -4.25 -14.89
C LYS A 212 21.93 -3.45 -16.16
N LEU A 213 20.66 -3.35 -16.56
CA LEU A 213 20.23 -2.64 -17.77
C LEU A 213 20.32 -1.11 -17.63
N LEU A 214 20.46 -0.60 -16.41
CA LEU A 214 20.55 0.83 -16.11
C LEU A 214 21.97 1.25 -15.73
N GLY A 215 22.86 0.29 -15.47
CA GLY A 215 24.25 0.54 -15.08
C GLY A 215 24.41 1.22 -13.71
N LEU A 216 23.44 1.06 -12.80
CA LEU A 216 23.44 1.72 -11.49
C LEU A 216 22.96 0.80 -10.37
N SER A 217 23.32 1.12 -9.13
CA SER A 217 22.84 0.43 -7.93
C SER A 217 21.90 1.34 -7.16
N GLY A 218 20.87 0.77 -6.54
CA GLY A 218 19.89 1.55 -5.80
C GLY A 218 18.89 0.70 -5.03
N PRO A 219 17.95 1.36 -4.32
CA PRO A 219 16.88 0.66 -3.65
C PRO A 219 15.93 0.03 -4.66
N ARG A 220 15.46 -1.16 -4.30
CA ARG A 220 14.47 -1.93 -5.02
C ARG A 220 13.08 -1.81 -4.40
N GLY A 221 12.98 -1.35 -3.15
CA GLY A 221 11.71 -1.10 -2.46
C GLY A 221 11.55 0.37 -2.12
N TYR A 222 10.36 0.92 -2.34
CA TYR A 222 10.00 2.27 -1.89
C TYR A 222 8.63 2.21 -1.22
N GLU A 223 8.58 2.72 0.01
CA GLU A 223 7.40 2.89 0.81
C GLU A 223 6.80 4.25 0.50
N ILE A 224 5.65 4.29 -0.15
CA ILE A 224 5.04 5.52 -0.62
C ILE A 224 3.61 5.63 -0.08
N ALA A 225 3.28 6.78 0.50
CA ALA A 225 1.96 7.03 1.07
C ALA A 225 1.30 8.28 0.45
N TRP A 226 0.02 8.13 0.14
CA TRP A 226 -0.85 9.16 -0.40
C TRP A 226 -2.11 9.29 0.42
N TYR A 227 -2.68 10.49 0.44
CA TYR A 227 -4.08 10.69 0.82
C TYR A 227 -4.88 11.22 -0.37
N ASN A 228 -6.17 10.94 -0.42
CA ASN A 228 -7.05 11.39 -1.49
C ASN A 228 -7.56 12.81 -1.20
N SER A 229 -7.17 13.78 -2.03
CA SER A 229 -7.50 15.21 -1.85
C SER A 229 -8.99 15.51 -1.87
N LYS A 230 -9.83 14.65 -2.47
CA LYS A 230 -11.28 14.86 -2.49
C LYS A 230 -11.91 14.91 -1.09
N PHE A 231 -11.28 14.26 -0.10
CA PHE A 231 -11.78 14.27 1.27
C PHE A 231 -11.45 15.57 2.00
N LEU A 232 -10.52 16.41 1.51
CA LEU A 232 -10.20 17.70 2.12
C LEU A 232 -11.40 18.65 2.18
N ASN A 233 -12.29 18.55 1.18
CA ASN A 233 -13.45 19.43 1.02
C ASN A 233 -14.78 18.70 1.30
N ALA A 234 -14.74 17.45 1.76
CA ALA A 234 -15.95 16.74 2.18
C ALA A 234 -16.39 17.30 3.53
N THR A 235 -17.36 18.22 3.48
CA THR A 235 -18.10 18.73 4.65
C THR A 235 -19.09 17.71 5.17
#